data_AF-A0A6L8SY62-F1
#
_entry.id   AF-A0A6L8SY62-F1
#
_cell.length_a   1.000
_cell.length_b   1.000
_cell.length_c   1.000
_cell.angle_alpha   90.00
_cell.angle_beta   90.00
_cell.angle_gamma   90.00
#
_symmetry.space_group_name_H-M   'P 1'
#
loop_
_entity.id
_entity.type
_entity.pdbx_description
1 polymer ?
#
loop_
_entity_poly.entity_id
_entity_poly.type
_entity_poly.pdbx_seq_one_letter_code
_entity_poly.pdbx_strand_id
1 'polypeptide(L)'
;MIRWKIEKFIVGDYVKLTNLPQGYERLEGTEGIITNINCELYTVHNSDSMIFEVEKQYLTHLYKSEEENGQMAKLTGYYAVAVIEEVTCCCKKDYYYAVFDDGNTYKAGDQVLVSGCNKDVLTIKEILTVSEAEVKCAKNITAEIICRVDTSAYDQRVENRKKAEKLKKDMDAVIKQMDVTKKYEMYAAENPELATLLDQYKELTK
;
A
#
# COMPACT_ATOMS: atom_id res chain seq x y z
N MET A 1 12.85 25.89 -7.56
CA MET A 1 12.08 25.66 -6.31
C MET A 1 12.37 24.23 -5.87
N ILE A 2 12.73 24.05 -4.61
CA ILE A 2 13.68 23.05 -4.15
C ILE A 2 13.05 21.64 -4.10
N ARG A 3 13.62 20.66 -4.81
CA ARG A 3 13.25 19.23 -4.68
C ARG A 3 14.08 18.62 -3.56
N TRP A 4 13.55 18.61 -2.34
CA TRP A 4 14.01 17.68 -1.30
C TRP A 4 13.18 16.41 -1.41
N LYS A 5 13.60 15.46 -2.25
CA LYS A 5 13.19 14.07 -2.06
C LYS A 5 14.28 13.46 -1.19
N ILE A 6 14.16 13.61 0.13
CA ILE A 6 15.03 12.86 1.05
C ILE A 6 14.52 11.42 0.99
N GLU A 7 14.97 10.68 -0.02
CA GLU A 7 14.82 9.23 -0.03
C GLU A 7 15.68 8.69 1.12
N LYS A 8 15.00 8.02 2.06
CA LYS A 8 15.62 7.38 3.21
C LYS A 8 15.79 5.91 2.85
N PHE A 9 17.02 5.43 2.87
CA PHE A 9 17.34 4.02 2.70
C PHE A 9 16.79 3.20 3.88
N ILE A 10 16.25 2.03 3.56
CA ILE A 10 15.74 1.02 4.50
C ILE A 10 16.38 -0.34 4.24
N VAL A 11 16.35 -1.22 5.24
CA VAL A 11 16.75 -2.62 5.08
C VAL A 11 15.87 -3.27 4.01
N GLY A 12 16.49 -3.96 3.06
CA GLY A 12 15.84 -4.57 1.90
C GLY A 12 15.96 -3.75 0.62
N ASP A 13 16.39 -2.49 0.68
CA ASP A 13 16.60 -1.70 -0.54
C ASP A 13 17.75 -2.25 -1.39
N TYR A 14 17.53 -2.29 -2.70
CA TYR A 14 18.57 -2.56 -3.69
C TYR A 14 19.30 -1.25 -4.01
N VAL A 15 20.63 -1.27 -3.92
CA VAL A 15 21.47 -0.08 -4.00
C VAL A 15 22.72 -0.33 -4.81
N LYS A 16 23.28 0.76 -5.35
CA LYS A 16 24.57 0.80 -6.03
C LYS A 16 25.56 1.63 -5.22
N LEU A 17 26.80 1.15 -5.13
CA LEU A 17 27.90 1.93 -4.59
C LEU A 17 28.36 2.99 -5.61
N THR A 18 28.38 4.26 -5.23
CA THR A 18 28.76 5.37 -6.11
C THR A 18 29.60 6.41 -5.35
N ASN A 19 30.41 7.20 -6.07
CA ASN A 19 31.19 8.31 -5.50
C ASN A 19 32.13 7.89 -4.35
N LEU A 20 32.66 6.67 -4.40
CA LEU A 20 33.49 6.10 -3.33
C LEU A 20 34.79 6.92 -3.12
N PRO A 21 35.34 6.92 -1.89
CA PRO A 21 36.59 7.60 -1.60
C PRO A 21 37.77 6.98 -2.36
N GLN A 22 38.83 7.77 -2.53
CA GLN A 22 40.04 7.36 -3.22
C GLN A 22 40.61 6.05 -2.65
N GLY A 23 40.96 5.10 -3.52
CA GLY A 23 41.41 3.75 -3.17
C GLY A 23 40.31 2.67 -3.21
N TYR A 24 39.05 3.05 -3.37
CA TYR A 24 37.90 2.13 -3.48
C TYR A 24 37.21 2.19 -4.85
N GLU A 25 37.82 2.84 -5.85
CA GLU A 25 37.26 3.04 -7.20
C GLU A 25 36.87 1.73 -7.88
N ARG A 26 37.61 0.65 -7.60
CA ARG A 26 37.30 -0.70 -8.13
C ARG A 26 35.95 -1.26 -7.68
N LEU A 27 35.39 -0.75 -6.60
CA LEU A 27 34.09 -1.17 -6.07
C LEU A 27 32.96 -0.28 -6.58
N GLU A 28 33.28 0.80 -7.30
CA GLU A 28 32.28 1.69 -7.85
C GLU A 28 31.40 0.96 -8.84
N GLY A 29 30.09 1.14 -8.68
CA GLY A 29 29.09 0.44 -9.46
C GLY A 29 28.70 -0.94 -8.95
N THR A 30 29.31 -1.44 -7.87
CA THR A 30 28.88 -2.68 -7.21
C THR A 30 27.45 -2.54 -6.70
N GLU A 31 26.62 -3.55 -6.94
CA GLU A 31 25.21 -3.57 -6.57
C GLU A 31 24.99 -4.53 -5.41
N GLY A 32 24.03 -4.23 -4.54
CA GLY A 32 23.72 -5.08 -3.39
C GLY A 32 22.45 -4.68 -2.67
N ILE A 33 22.11 -5.45 -1.64
CA ILE A 33 20.93 -5.24 -0.79
C ILE A 33 21.39 -4.73 0.57
N ILE A 34 20.72 -3.71 1.10
CA ILE A 34 20.94 -3.25 2.47
C ILE A 34 20.40 -4.31 3.44
N THR A 35 21.25 -4.92 4.24
CA THR A 35 20.88 -5.95 5.22
C THR A 35 20.80 -5.41 6.64
N ASN A 36 21.50 -4.32 6.94
CA ASN A 36 21.48 -3.68 8.25
C ASN A 36 21.76 -2.17 8.14
N ILE A 37 21.25 -1.39 9.10
CA ILE A 37 21.48 0.04 9.23
C ILE A 37 21.82 0.32 10.69
N ASN A 38 23.03 0.80 10.94
CA ASN A 38 23.51 1.19 12.26
C ASN A 38 23.94 2.65 12.24
N CYS A 39 23.09 3.52 12.79
CA CYS A 39 23.26 4.98 12.77
C CYS A 39 23.46 5.51 11.33
N GLU A 40 24.68 5.88 10.96
CA GLU A 40 25.04 6.44 9.64
C GLU A 40 25.65 5.41 8.67
N LEU A 41 25.87 4.17 9.14
CA LEU A 41 26.46 3.09 8.35
C LEU A 41 25.41 2.10 7.88
N TYR A 42 25.54 1.71 6.62
CA TYR A 42 24.68 0.78 5.91
C TYR A 42 25.49 -0.46 5.55
N THR A 43 25.00 -1.62 5.96
CA THR A 43 25.59 -2.90 5.58
C THR A 43 24.97 -3.37 4.28
N VAL A 44 25.77 -3.47 3.22
CA VAL A 44 25.34 -3.90 1.89
C VAL A 44 25.92 -5.28 1.59
N HIS A 45 25.05 -6.22 1.24
CA HIS A 45 25.45 -7.56 0.77
C HIS A 45 25.30 -7.63 -0.74
N ASN A 46 26.37 -8.00 -1.45
CA ASN A 46 26.31 -8.27 -2.89
C ASN A 46 26.08 -9.76 -3.19
N SER A 47 25.89 -10.09 -4.48
CA SER A 47 25.70 -11.47 -4.96
C SER A 47 26.88 -12.40 -4.67
N ASP A 48 28.09 -11.84 -4.55
CA ASP A 48 29.33 -12.58 -4.29
C ASP A 48 29.54 -12.83 -2.78
N SER A 49 28.51 -12.59 -1.96
CA SER A 49 28.56 -12.70 -0.50
C SER A 49 29.58 -11.75 0.16
N MET A 50 30.01 -10.71 -0.54
CA MET A 50 30.80 -9.63 0.07
C MET A 50 29.90 -8.71 0.88
N ILE A 51 30.43 -8.24 2.00
CA ILE A 51 29.77 -7.34 2.94
C ILE A 51 30.53 -6.02 2.93
N PHE A 52 29.80 -4.93 2.69
CA PHE A 52 30.33 -3.56 2.71
C PHE A 52 29.64 -2.77 3.81
N GLU A 53 30.40 -2.04 4.62
CA GLU A 53 29.87 -1.01 5.51
C GLU A 53 30.16 0.35 4.88
N VAL A 54 29.09 1.05 4.50
CA VAL A 54 29.20 2.29 3.72
C VAL A 54 28.29 3.38 4.27
N GLU A 55 28.73 4.63 4.16
CA GLU A 55 27.92 5.80 4.49
C GLU A 55 26.87 6.06 3.43
N LYS A 56 25.77 6.72 3.82
CA LYS A 56 24.65 7.08 2.94
C LYS A 56 25.09 7.75 1.63
N GLN A 57 26.08 8.63 1.69
CA GLN A 57 26.52 9.43 0.54
C GLN A 57 27.10 8.59 -0.60
N TYR A 58 27.50 7.35 -0.31
CA TYR A 58 28.05 6.41 -1.27
C TYR A 58 27.01 5.42 -1.81
N LEU A 59 25.75 5.61 -1.44
CA LEU A 59 24.63 4.77 -1.87
C LEU A 59 23.73 5.53 -2.83
N THR A 60 23.36 4.86 -3.91
CA THR A 60 22.28 5.28 -4.80
C THR A 60 21.22 4.18 -4.84
N HIS A 61 19.94 4.54 -4.71
CA HIS A 61 18.86 3.57 -4.91
C HIS A 61 18.93 3.00 -6.31
N LEU A 62 19.02 1.67 -6.40
CA LEU A 62 18.65 0.94 -7.60
C LEU A 62 17.20 0.55 -7.43
N TYR A 63 16.32 1.48 -7.73
CA TYR A 63 15.02 1.04 -8.22
C TYR A 63 15.31 0.22 -9.48
N LYS A 64 14.55 -0.84 -9.75
CA LYS A 64 14.31 -1.23 -11.14
C LYS A 64 13.57 -0.06 -11.80
N SER A 65 14.26 1.06 -12.01
CA SER A 65 13.89 2.01 -13.03
C SER A 65 14.30 1.30 -14.30
N GLU A 66 13.31 0.74 -14.99
CA GLU A 66 13.36 0.79 -16.44
C GLU A 66 13.86 2.19 -16.79
N GLU A 67 15.02 2.30 -17.44
CA GLU A 67 15.58 3.58 -17.83
C GLU A 67 14.46 4.37 -18.52
N GLU A 68 13.98 5.43 -17.86
CA GLU A 68 13.03 6.38 -18.43
C GLU A 68 13.76 7.17 -19.52
N ASN A 69 13.99 6.52 -20.66
CA ASN A 69 14.24 7.21 -21.90
C ASN A 69 12.92 7.93 -22.22
N GLY A 70 12.97 9.25 -22.45
CA GLY A 70 11.81 10.15 -22.55
C GLY A 70 10.82 9.89 -23.70
N GLN A 71 10.84 8.68 -24.28
CA GLN A 71 9.84 8.10 -25.15
C GLN A 71 9.60 6.66 -24.67
N MET A 72 8.59 6.44 -23.82
CA MET A 72 8.12 5.09 -23.54
C MET A 72 7.76 4.43 -24.87
N ALA A 73 8.52 3.41 -25.26
CA ALA A 73 8.30 2.74 -26.53
C ALA A 73 6.89 2.15 -26.55
N LYS A 74 6.22 2.24 -27.71
CA LYS A 74 4.94 1.55 -27.92
C LYS A 74 5.15 0.06 -27.66
N LEU A 75 4.39 -0.50 -26.72
CA LEU A 75 4.38 -1.94 -26.50
C LEU A 75 3.73 -2.64 -27.71
N THR A 76 4.19 -3.84 -28.02
CA THR A 76 3.67 -4.67 -29.11
C THR A 76 3.66 -6.14 -28.67
N GLY A 77 2.88 -7.00 -29.33
CA GLY A 77 2.82 -8.43 -29.04
C GLY A 77 1.83 -8.86 -27.94
N TYR A 78 1.08 -7.91 -27.36
CA TYR A 78 -0.05 -8.21 -26.48
C TYR A 78 -1.26 -8.68 -27.29
N TYR A 79 -2.10 -9.54 -26.69
CA TYR A 79 -3.27 -10.11 -27.35
C TYR A 79 -4.57 -9.37 -27.03
N ALA A 80 -4.60 -8.58 -25.96
CA ALA A 80 -5.74 -7.79 -25.53
C ALA A 80 -5.30 -6.52 -24.78
N VAL A 81 -6.26 -5.66 -24.47
CA VAL A 81 -6.03 -4.40 -23.74
C VAL A 81 -7.03 -4.29 -22.59
N ALA A 82 -6.52 -4.13 -21.37
CA ALA A 82 -7.33 -3.87 -20.19
C ALA A 82 -7.57 -2.36 -20.04
N VAL A 83 -8.84 -1.99 -19.82
CA VAL A 83 -9.24 -0.62 -19.51
C VAL A 83 -9.42 -0.51 -18.00
N ILE A 84 -8.81 0.51 -17.40
CA ILE A 84 -8.92 0.81 -15.98
C ILE A 84 -9.33 2.27 -15.83
N GLU A 85 -10.42 2.52 -15.11
CA GLU A 85 -10.86 3.87 -14.78
C GLU A 85 -10.15 4.34 -13.52
N GLU A 86 -9.24 5.30 -13.66
CA GLU A 86 -8.60 5.93 -12.52
C GLU A 86 -9.35 7.21 -12.13
N VAL A 87 -9.60 7.34 -10.82
CA VAL A 87 -10.23 8.53 -10.25
C VAL A 87 -9.14 9.46 -9.74
N THR A 88 -8.97 10.59 -10.40
CA THR A 88 -8.17 11.71 -9.90
C THR A 88 -9.06 12.73 -9.20
N CYS A 89 -8.47 13.65 -8.43
CA CYS A 89 -9.14 14.66 -7.60
C CYS A 89 -10.39 15.34 -8.22
N CYS A 90 -10.42 15.53 -9.54
CA CYS A 90 -11.55 16.17 -10.23
C CYS A 90 -12.06 15.45 -11.48
N CYS A 91 -11.47 14.32 -11.89
CA CYS A 91 -11.89 13.65 -13.11
C CYS A 91 -11.61 12.15 -13.11
N LYS A 92 -12.49 11.42 -13.80
CA LYS A 92 -12.33 10.01 -14.13
C LYS A 92 -11.69 9.91 -15.50
N LYS A 93 -10.65 9.10 -15.64
CA LYS A 93 -9.99 8.85 -16.92
C LYS A 93 -9.78 7.36 -17.09
N ASP A 94 -10.07 6.89 -18.29
CA ASP A 94 -9.77 5.53 -18.70
C ASP A 94 -8.30 5.45 -19.16
N TYR A 95 -7.57 4.51 -18.57
CA TYR A 95 -6.20 4.15 -18.92
C TYR A 95 -6.19 2.76 -19.54
N TYR A 96 -5.26 2.55 -20.47
CA TYR A 96 -5.20 1.38 -21.33
C TYR A 96 -3.88 0.65 -21.10
N TYR A 97 -3.99 -0.63 -20.71
CA TYR A 97 -2.85 -1.47 -20.36
C TYR A 97 -2.81 -2.68 -21.27
N ALA A 98 -1.63 -2.99 -21.81
CA ALA A 98 -1.40 -4.20 -22.59
C ALA A 98 -1.62 -5.46 -21.73
N VAL A 99 -2.24 -6.48 -22.33
CA VAL A 99 -2.39 -7.82 -21.74
C VAL A 99 -1.61 -8.81 -22.58
N PHE A 100 -0.48 -9.25 -22.04
CA PHE A 100 0.34 -10.31 -22.62
C PHE A 100 -0.14 -11.68 -22.15
N ASP A 101 0.19 -12.71 -22.93
CA ASP A 101 -0.08 -14.10 -22.53
C ASP A 101 0.91 -14.51 -21.45
N ASP A 102 0.47 -14.36 -20.20
CA ASP A 102 1.16 -14.78 -18.98
C ASP A 102 0.57 -16.08 -18.40
N GLY A 103 -0.27 -16.78 -19.19
CA GLY A 103 -1.02 -17.96 -18.76
C GLY A 103 -2.27 -17.65 -17.91
N ASN A 104 -2.58 -16.38 -17.64
CA ASN A 104 -3.81 -15.99 -16.93
C ASN A 104 -4.90 -15.53 -17.90
N THR A 105 -6.16 -15.71 -17.48
CA THR A 105 -7.31 -15.10 -18.15
C THR A 105 -7.84 -13.96 -17.31
N TYR A 106 -7.81 -12.75 -17.88
CA TYR A 106 -8.28 -11.52 -17.27
C TYR A 106 -9.72 -11.20 -17.69
N LYS A 107 -10.51 -10.65 -16.77
CA LYS A 107 -11.88 -10.17 -17.02
C LYS A 107 -12.18 -8.89 -16.24
N ALA A 108 -13.27 -8.23 -16.62
CA ALA A 108 -13.81 -7.11 -15.85
C ALA A 108 -14.06 -7.51 -14.39
N GLY A 109 -13.69 -6.63 -13.46
CA GLY A 109 -13.76 -6.84 -12.02
C GLY A 109 -12.52 -7.50 -11.41
N ASP A 110 -11.61 -8.08 -12.21
CA ASP A 110 -10.36 -8.60 -11.67
C ASP A 110 -9.50 -7.45 -11.11
N GLN A 111 -8.86 -7.72 -9.97
CA GLN A 111 -7.88 -6.81 -9.36
C GLN A 111 -6.48 -7.15 -9.87
N VAL A 112 -5.70 -6.12 -10.20
CA VAL A 112 -4.42 -6.27 -10.88
C VAL A 112 -3.38 -5.26 -10.41
N LEU A 113 -2.11 -5.62 -10.60
CA LEU A 113 -1.00 -4.66 -10.63
C LEU A 113 -0.65 -4.33 -12.07
N VAL A 114 -0.19 -3.10 -12.29
CA VAL A 114 0.20 -2.59 -13.60
C VAL A 114 1.62 -2.03 -13.58
N SER A 115 2.26 -1.99 -14.73
CA SER A 115 3.52 -1.27 -14.91
C SER A 115 3.29 0.24 -15.02
N GLY A 116 4.39 1.01 -15.00
CA GLY A 116 4.34 2.47 -15.07
C GLY A 116 4.18 3.13 -13.69
N CYS A 117 3.56 4.33 -13.67
CA CYS A 117 3.57 5.22 -12.51
C CYS A 117 2.63 4.79 -11.38
N ASN A 118 1.50 4.12 -11.69
CA ASN A 118 0.54 3.73 -10.67
C ASN A 118 1.07 2.51 -9.90
N LYS A 119 1.02 2.57 -8.56
CA LYS A 119 1.53 1.53 -7.66
C LYS A 119 0.44 0.90 -6.80
N ASP A 120 -0.82 1.24 -7.03
CA ASP A 120 -1.96 0.69 -6.30
C ASP A 120 -2.50 -0.59 -6.95
N VAL A 121 -3.35 -1.32 -6.20
CA VAL A 121 -4.17 -2.41 -6.76
C VAL A 121 -5.35 -1.79 -7.50
N LEU A 122 -5.44 -2.07 -8.80
CA LEU A 122 -6.45 -1.48 -9.68
C LEU A 122 -7.48 -2.53 -10.08
N THR A 123 -8.68 -2.08 -10.46
CA THR A 123 -9.76 -2.97 -10.93
C THR A 123 -9.96 -2.80 -12.43
N ILE A 124 -9.94 -3.90 -13.17
CA ILE A 124 -10.23 -3.91 -14.61
C ILE A 124 -11.71 -3.53 -14.82
N LYS A 125 -11.95 -2.50 -15.62
CA LYS A 125 -13.29 -2.06 -16.02
C LYS A 125 -13.83 -2.89 -17.18
N GLU A 126 -13.03 -3.08 -18.23
CA GLU A 126 -13.34 -3.91 -19.39
C GLU A 126 -12.06 -4.45 -20.04
N ILE A 127 -12.18 -5.52 -20.81
CA ILE A 127 -11.11 -6.04 -21.68
C ILE A 127 -11.54 -5.81 -23.13
N LEU A 128 -10.66 -5.20 -23.91
CA LEU A 128 -10.83 -4.93 -25.33
C LEU A 128 -9.94 -5.84 -26.16
N THR A 129 -10.40 -6.18 -27.36
CA THR A 129 -9.50 -6.64 -28.42
C THR A 129 -8.53 -5.54 -28.82
N VAL A 130 -7.39 -5.92 -29.41
CA VAL A 130 -6.40 -4.95 -29.91
C VAL A 130 -7.04 -3.97 -30.89
N SER A 131 -7.87 -4.45 -31.82
CA SER A 131 -8.57 -3.61 -32.79
C SER A 131 -9.55 -2.62 -32.16
N GLU A 132 -10.29 -3.02 -31.11
CA GLU A 132 -11.20 -2.11 -30.41
C GLU A 132 -10.42 -1.03 -29.64
N ALA A 133 -9.29 -1.41 -29.05
CA ALA A 133 -8.42 -0.49 -28.34
C ALA A 133 -7.79 0.55 -29.27
N GLU A 134 -7.39 0.18 -30.49
CA GLU A 134 -6.87 1.12 -31.50
C GLU A 134 -7.90 2.19 -31.90
N VAL A 135 -9.20 1.85 -31.88
CA VAL A 135 -10.28 2.82 -32.16
C VAL A 135 -10.55 3.72 -30.94
N LYS A 136 -10.57 3.16 -29.73
CA LYS A 136 -10.88 3.89 -28.48
C LYS A 136 -9.71 4.72 -27.95
N CYS A 137 -8.47 4.28 -28.17
CA CYS A 137 -7.27 4.91 -27.66
C CYS A 137 -6.41 5.44 -28.81
N ALA A 138 -6.39 6.76 -28.99
CA ALA A 138 -5.56 7.42 -30.01
C ALA A 138 -4.05 7.43 -29.66
N LYS A 139 -3.66 6.98 -28.46
CA LYS A 139 -2.28 7.00 -27.97
C LYS A 139 -1.66 5.62 -27.98
N ASN A 140 -0.34 5.58 -28.06
CA ASN A 140 0.40 4.34 -27.88
C ASN A 140 0.16 3.76 -26.48
N ILE A 141 -0.05 2.45 -26.42
CA ILE A 141 -0.06 1.69 -25.16
C ILE A 141 1.40 1.48 -24.74
N THR A 142 1.72 1.91 -23.52
CA THR A 142 3.09 1.95 -22.99
C THR A 142 3.21 1.31 -21.61
N ALA A 143 2.10 0.81 -21.07
CA ALA A 143 2.05 0.12 -19.79
C ALA A 143 1.25 -1.18 -19.94
N GLU A 144 1.45 -2.11 -19.02
CA GLU A 144 0.92 -3.47 -19.10
C GLU A 144 0.38 -3.95 -17.75
N ILE A 145 -0.45 -4.98 -17.80
CA ILE A 145 -0.86 -5.75 -16.64
C ILE A 145 0.32 -6.64 -16.22
N ILE A 146 0.75 -6.53 -14.96
CA ILE A 146 1.84 -7.35 -14.40
C ILE A 146 1.30 -8.69 -13.91
N CYS A 147 0.22 -8.67 -13.13
CA CYS A 147 -0.41 -9.87 -12.60
C CYS A 147 -1.81 -9.57 -12.03
N ARG A 148 -2.60 -10.62 -11.88
CA ARG A 148 -3.82 -10.62 -11.05
C ARG A 148 -3.49 -10.71 -9.56
N VAL A 149 -4.19 -9.94 -8.76
CA VAL A 149 -4.09 -9.90 -7.30
C VAL A 149 -5.36 -10.44 -6.67
N ASP A 150 -5.22 -11.28 -5.66
CA ASP A 150 -6.33 -11.67 -4.78
C ASP A 150 -6.23 -10.87 -3.47
N THR A 151 -7.17 -9.93 -3.25
CA THR A 151 -7.24 -9.15 -2.00
C THR A 151 -8.29 -9.65 -1.02
N SER A 152 -9.00 -10.75 -1.31
CA SER A 152 -10.15 -11.23 -0.52
C SER A 152 -9.84 -11.36 0.97
N ALA A 153 -8.68 -11.95 1.31
CA ALA A 153 -8.25 -12.10 2.69
C ALA A 153 -7.96 -10.75 3.38
N TYR A 154 -7.44 -9.77 2.64
CA TYR A 154 -7.22 -8.41 3.16
C TYR A 154 -8.54 -7.67 3.37
N ASP A 155 -9.45 -7.75 2.40
CA ASP A 155 -10.76 -7.09 2.44
C ASP A 155 -11.60 -7.60 3.62
N GLN A 156 -11.56 -8.91 3.88
CA GLN A 156 -12.21 -9.49 5.06
C GLN A 156 -11.68 -8.87 6.37
N ARG A 157 -10.36 -8.64 6.48
CA ARG A 157 -9.78 -7.99 7.66
C ARG A 157 -10.22 -6.53 7.77
N VAL A 158 -10.33 -5.80 6.66
CA VAL A 158 -10.82 -4.42 6.62
C VAL A 158 -12.27 -4.35 7.10
N GLU A 159 -13.14 -5.21 6.57
CA GLU A 159 -14.53 -5.27 6.98
C GLU A 159 -14.68 -5.60 8.46
N ASN A 160 -13.92 -6.58 8.96
CA ASN A 160 -13.96 -6.96 10.37
C ASN A 160 -13.58 -5.78 11.29
N ARG A 161 -12.57 -4.96 10.90
CA ARG A 161 -12.23 -3.74 11.64
C ARG A 161 -13.38 -2.73 11.65
N LYS A 162 -14.03 -2.50 10.50
CA LYS A 162 -15.20 -1.60 10.40
C LYS A 162 -16.36 -2.08 11.27
N LYS A 163 -16.66 -3.39 11.25
CA LYS A 163 -17.70 -4.02 12.08
C LYS A 163 -17.37 -3.90 13.57
N ALA A 164 -16.13 -4.18 13.97
CA ALA A 164 -15.68 -4.06 15.34
C ALA A 164 -15.72 -2.62 15.86
N GLU A 165 -15.30 -1.65 15.05
CA GLU A 165 -15.36 -0.22 15.41
C GLU A 165 -16.80 0.25 15.59
N LYS A 166 -17.70 -0.15 14.67
CA LYS A 166 -19.13 0.14 14.79
C LYS A 166 -19.72 -0.50 16.05
N LEU A 167 -19.44 -1.77 16.29
CA LEU A 167 -19.92 -2.49 17.46
C LEU A 167 -19.43 -1.85 18.76
N LYS A 168 -18.16 -1.43 18.81
CA LYS A 168 -17.61 -0.71 19.97
C LYS A 168 -18.34 0.63 20.20
N LYS A 169 -18.59 1.41 19.14
CA LYS A 169 -19.36 2.66 19.24
C LYS A 169 -20.79 2.42 19.74
N ASP A 170 -21.43 1.37 19.26
CA ASP A 170 -22.78 0.99 19.69
C ASP A 170 -22.78 0.55 21.17
N MET A 171 -21.78 -0.25 21.60
CA MET A 171 -21.58 -0.62 23.01
C MET A 171 -21.35 0.61 23.89
N ASP A 172 -20.47 1.52 23.50
CA ASP A 172 -20.17 2.74 24.25
C ASP A 172 -21.43 3.63 24.35
N ALA A 173 -22.26 3.70 23.30
CA ALA A 173 -23.53 4.42 23.30
C ALA A 173 -24.55 3.80 24.27
N VAL A 174 -24.67 2.47 24.30
CA VAL A 174 -25.54 1.75 25.25
C VAL A 174 -25.08 1.99 26.68
N ILE A 175 -23.77 1.90 26.96
CA ILE A 175 -23.20 2.19 28.28
C ILE A 175 -23.49 3.64 28.69
N LYS A 176 -23.35 4.60 27.76
CA LYS A 176 -23.63 6.02 28.04
C LYS A 176 -25.11 6.30 28.30
N GLN A 177 -26.03 5.55 27.67
CA GLN A 177 -27.47 5.64 27.94
C GLN A 177 -27.89 4.91 29.23
N MET A 178 -27.13 3.90 29.65
CA MET A 178 -27.20 3.33 31.00
C MET A 178 -26.58 4.30 32.00
N ASP A 179 -27.31 5.38 32.26
CA ASP A 179 -26.95 6.38 33.25
C ASP A 179 -26.71 5.75 34.64
N VAL A 180 -25.88 6.42 35.43
CA VAL A 180 -25.23 5.97 36.69
C VAL A 180 -26.19 5.30 37.68
N THR A 181 -27.47 5.65 37.64
CA THR A 181 -28.56 5.12 38.46
C THR A 181 -28.76 3.60 38.31
N LYS A 182 -28.64 3.03 37.10
CA LYS A 182 -28.73 1.56 36.90
C LYS A 182 -27.51 0.81 37.44
N LYS A 183 -26.35 1.48 37.53
CA LYS A 183 -25.13 0.92 38.11
C LYS A 183 -25.30 0.70 39.61
N TYR A 184 -25.88 1.66 40.32
CA TYR A 184 -26.21 1.50 41.74
C TYR A 184 -27.30 0.46 41.96
N GLU A 185 -28.33 0.40 41.11
CA GLU A 185 -29.37 -0.64 41.19
C GLU A 185 -28.81 -2.06 40.97
N MET A 186 -27.89 -2.23 40.00
CA MET A 186 -27.22 -3.52 39.77
C MET A 186 -26.28 -3.92 40.92
N TYR A 187 -25.49 -2.99 41.47
CA TYR A 187 -24.58 -3.31 42.58
C TYR A 187 -25.30 -3.44 43.94
N ALA A 188 -26.40 -2.72 44.16
CA ALA A 188 -27.24 -2.85 45.34
C ALA A 188 -27.91 -4.23 45.43
N ALA A 189 -28.16 -4.89 44.28
CA ALA A 189 -28.71 -6.25 44.25
C ALA A 189 -27.78 -7.29 44.90
N GLU A 190 -26.47 -7.04 44.93
CA GLU A 190 -25.46 -7.93 45.53
C GLU A 190 -24.77 -7.34 46.77
N ASN A 191 -25.01 -6.07 47.12
CA ASN A 191 -24.44 -5.39 48.28
C ASN A 191 -25.55 -4.71 49.14
N PRO A 192 -25.92 -5.29 50.30
CA PRO A 192 -26.98 -4.79 51.16
C PRO A 192 -26.77 -3.36 51.67
N GLU A 193 -25.51 -2.99 51.94
CA GLU A 193 -25.15 -1.67 52.46
C GLU A 193 -25.43 -0.60 51.41
N LEU A 194 -25.05 -0.87 50.15
CA LEU A 194 -25.30 0.00 49.01
C LEU A 194 -26.80 0.12 48.67
N ALA A 195 -27.59 -0.94 48.89
CA ALA A 195 -29.04 -0.90 48.72
C ALA A 195 -29.71 0.12 49.66
N THR A 196 -29.32 0.11 50.94
CA THR A 196 -29.80 1.11 51.91
C THR A 196 -29.46 2.55 51.53
N LEU A 197 -28.24 2.79 51.02
CA LEU A 197 -27.81 4.11 50.57
C LEU A 197 -28.59 4.58 49.33
N LEU A 198 -28.90 3.66 48.42
CA LEU A 198 -29.68 3.94 47.22
C LEU A 198 -31.14 4.30 47.55
N ASP A 199 -31.76 3.58 48.50
CA ASP A 199 -33.12 3.88 48.97
C ASP A 199 -33.20 5.26 49.66
N GLN A 200 -32.22 5.58 50.50
CA GLN A 200 -32.12 6.91 51.12
C GLN A 200 -31.98 8.03 50.08
N TYR A 201 -31.15 7.82 49.06
CA TYR A 201 -30.99 8.78 47.98
C TYR A 201 -32.31 9.01 47.21
N LYS A 202 -33.04 7.94 46.88
CA LYS A 202 -34.34 8.02 46.17
C LYS A 202 -35.42 8.76 46.98
N GLU A 203 -35.43 8.60 48.30
CA GLU A 203 -36.35 9.34 49.19
C GLU A 203 -36.01 10.84 49.25
N LEU A 204 -34.73 11.21 49.16
CA LEU A 204 -34.27 12.61 49.21
C LEU A 204 -34.47 13.36 47.89
N THR A 205 -34.57 12.65 46.76
CA THR A 205 -34.75 13.23 45.42
C THR A 205 -36.18 13.09 44.87
N LYS A 206 -37.14 12.75 45.73
CA LYS A 206 -38.58 12.65 45.40
C LYS A 206 -39.22 14.01 45.13
#